data_AF-A0A2N6SMX0-F1
#
_entry.id   AF-A0A2N6SMX0-F1
#
_cell.length_a   1.000
_cell.length_b   1.000
_cell.length_c   1.000
_cell.angle_alpha   90.00
_cell.angle_beta   90.00
_cell.angle_gamma   90.00
#
_symmetry.space_group_name_H-M   'P 1'
#
loop_
_entity.id
_entity.type
_entity.pdbx_description
1 polymer ?
#
loop_
_entity_poly.entity_id
_entity_poly.type
_entity_poly.pdbx_seq_one_letter_code
_entity_poly.pdbx_strand_id
1 'polypeptide(L)' 'MKENKQTEANKRWQEKNRERARYLRNRSTARNFIKKQATQEDIEELEQLIQERSLLLLSE' A
#
# COMPACT_ATOMS: atom_id res chain seq x y z
N MET A 1 -29.26 7.69 -8.08
CA MET A 1 -27.91 7.41 -7.54
C MET A 1 -27.50 8.60 -6.68
N LYS A 2 -27.22 8.41 -5.39
CA LYS A 2 -26.72 9.50 -4.54
C LYS A 2 -25.30 9.83 -5.00
N GLU A 3 -25.10 10.92 -5.73
CA GLU A 3 -23.77 11.44 -5.99
C GLU A 3 -23.11 11.74 -4.65
N ASN A 4 -22.16 10.88 -4.29
CA ASN A 4 -21.46 10.97 -3.03
C ASN A 4 -20.56 12.22 -3.15
N LYS A 5 -20.95 13.35 -2.54
CA LYS A 5 -20.21 14.63 -2.58
C LYS A 5 -18.75 14.51 -2.11
N GLN A 6 -18.41 13.40 -1.47
CA GLN A 6 -17.05 13.02 -1.12
C GLN A 6 -16.16 12.77 -2.34
N THR A 7 -16.71 12.44 -3.51
CA THR A 7 -15.93 12.01 -4.68
C THR A 7 -15.08 13.14 -5.24
N GLU A 8 -15.62 14.35 -5.38
CA GLU A 8 -14.88 15.50 -5.94
C GLU A 8 -13.86 16.07 -4.93
N ALA A 9 -14.22 16.13 -3.65
CA ALA A 9 -13.29 16.54 -2.60
C ALA A 9 -12.14 15.53 -2.43
N ASN A 10 -12.44 14.23 -2.47
CA ASN A 10 -11.42 13.17 -2.43
C ASN A 10 -10.55 13.19 -3.68
N LYS A 11 -11.10 13.43 -4.88
CA LYS A 11 -10.32 13.59 -6.10
C LYS A 11 -9.34 14.76 -5.99
N ARG A 12 -9.81 15.94 -5.57
CA ARG A 12 -8.94 17.12 -5.39
C ARG A 12 -7.86 16.90 -4.33
N TRP A 13 -8.19 16.20 -3.24
CA TRP A 13 -7.21 15.84 -2.23
C TRP A 13 -6.18 14.82 -2.76
N GLN A 14 -6.63 13.80 -3.50
CA GLN A 14 -5.76 12.81 -4.14
C GLN A 14 -4.86 13.45 -5.20
N GLU A 15 -5.33 14.44 -5.95
CA GLU A 15 -4.52 15.17 -6.92
C GLU A 15 -3.43 16.02 -6.27
N LYS A 16 -3.71 16.65 -5.13
CA LYS A 16 -2.71 17.38 -4.34
C LYS A 16 -1.78 16.45 -3.56
N ASN A 17 -2.23 15.23 -3.25
CA ASN A 17 -1.51 14.26 -2.43
C ASN A 17 -1.28 12.95 -3.20
N ARG A 18 -0.92 13.04 -4.47
CA ARG A 18 -0.79 11.87 -5.38
C ARG A 18 0.12 10.80 -4.80
N GLU A 19 1.25 11.22 -4.23
CA GLU A 19 2.21 10.32 -3.63
C GLU A 19 1.65 9.60 -2.39
N ARG A 20 1.02 10.35 -1.48
CA ARG A 20 0.42 9.78 -0.27
C ARG A 20 -0.77 8.87 -0.59
N ALA A 21 -1.57 9.22 -1.60
CA ALA A 21 -2.65 8.38 -2.10
C ALA A 21 -2.09 7.08 -2.72
N ARG A 22 -1.02 7.18 -3.52
CA ARG A 22 -0.32 6.02 -4.07
C ARG A 22 0.23 5.11 -2.98
N TYR A 23 0.87 5.70 -1.95
CA TYR A 23 1.35 4.97 -0.78
C TYR A 23 0.22 4.19 -0.09
N LEU A 24 -0.91 4.85 0.21
CA LEU A 24 -2.04 4.20 0.88
C LEU A 24 -2.66 3.08 0.04
N ARG A 25 -2.78 3.29 -1.27
CA ARG A 25 -3.26 2.26 -2.21
C ARG A 25 -2.33 1.05 -2.18
N ASN A 26 -1.04 1.26 -2.40
CA ASN A 26 -0.05 0.20 -2.43
C ASN A 26 -0.02 -0.57 -1.11
N ARG A 27 -0.05 0.14 0.04
CA ARG A 27 -0.09 -0.49 1.37
C ARG A 27 -1.33 -1.39 1.56
N SER A 28 -2.49 -0.93 1.08
CA SER A 28 -3.73 -1.68 1.21
C SER A 28 -3.75 -2.90 0.30
N THR A 29 -3.25 -2.75 -0.93
CA THR A 29 -3.09 -3.86 -1.89
C THR A 29 -2.12 -4.92 -1.34
N ALA A 30 -0.94 -4.51 -0.86
CA ALA A 30 0.05 -5.43 -0.31
C ALA A 30 -0.50 -6.23 0.88
N ARG A 31 -1.21 -5.56 1.80
CA ARG A 31 -1.90 -6.23 2.91
C ARG A 31 -2.91 -7.28 2.44
N ASN A 32 -3.71 -6.96 1.43
CA ASN A 32 -4.72 -7.90 0.93
C ASN A 32 -4.07 -9.08 0.21
N PHE A 33 -3.00 -8.83 -0.55
CA PHE A 33 -2.23 -9.87 -1.23
C PHE A 33 -1.68 -10.87 -0.21
N ILE A 34 -0.90 -10.40 0.78
CA ILE A 34 -0.33 -11.24 1.85
C ILE A 34 -1.41 -12.03 2.59
N LYS A 35 -2.57 -11.40 2.86
CA LYS A 35 -3.62 -12.02 3.69
C LYS A 35 -4.46 -13.07 2.96
N LYS A 36 -4.66 -12.94 1.64
CA LYS A 36 -5.70 -13.69 0.92
C LYS A 36 -5.26 -14.34 -0.38
N GLN A 37 -4.15 -13.91 -0.97
CA GLN A 37 -3.76 -14.31 -2.32
C GLN A 37 -2.37 -14.94 -2.36
N ALA A 38 -1.45 -14.50 -1.51
CA ALA A 38 -0.08 -14.99 -1.46
C ALA A 38 -0.04 -16.49 -1.16
N THR A 39 0.82 -17.19 -1.89
CA THR A 39 1.21 -18.58 -1.65
C THR A 39 2.31 -18.64 -0.59
N GLN A 40 2.65 -19.84 -0.13
CA GLN A 40 3.71 -20.03 0.85
C GLN A 40 5.07 -19.49 0.35
N GLU A 41 5.41 -19.74 -0.92
CA GLU A 41 6.62 -19.24 -1.56
C GLU A 41 6.64 -17.70 -1.62
N ASP A 42 5.51 -17.08 -1.96
CA ASP A 42 5.38 -15.62 -1.96
C ASP A 42 5.62 -15.02 -0.56
N ILE A 43 5.13 -15.67 0.49
CA ILE A 43 5.32 -15.20 1.87
C ILE A 43 6.79 -15.28 2.26
N GLU A 44 7.47 -16.37 1.94
CA GLU A 44 8.89 -16.55 2.24
C GLU A 44 9.77 -15.52 1.52
N GLU A 45 9.49 -15.24 0.24
CA GLU A 45 10.18 -14.17 -0.50
C GLU A 45 9.92 -12.80 0.14
N LEU A 46 8.66 -12.49 0.45
CA LEU A 46 8.30 -11.21 1.04
C LEU A 46 8.92 -10.99 2.43
N GLU A 47 9.06 -12.03 3.24
CA GLU A 47 9.74 -11.95 4.53
C GLU A 47 11.22 -11.58 4.38
N GLN A 48 11.92 -12.18 3.40
CA GLN A 48 13.31 -11.83 3.10
C GLN A 48 13.44 -10.37 2.67
N LEU A 49 12.58 -9.92 1.75
CA LEU A 49 12.56 -8.52 1.28
C LEU A 49 12.26 -7.53 2.42
N ILE A 50 11.35 -7.88 3.34
CA ILE A 50 11.03 -7.07 4.52
C ILE A 50 12.24 -6.99 5.45
N GLN A 51 12.92 -8.10 5.69
CA GLN A 51 14.11 -8.14 6.55
C GLN A 51 15.23 -7.26 5.98
N GLU A 52 15.56 -7.39 4.69
CA GLU A 52 16.55 -6.55 4.03
C GLU A 52 16.19 -5.05 4.14
N ARG A 53 14.93 -4.70 3.88
CA ARG A 53 14.49 -3.32 3.99
C ARG A 53 14.55 -2.79 5.41
N SER A 54 14.20 -3.61 6.41
CA SER A 54 14.27 -3.23 7.82
C SER A 54 15.71 -2.99 8.26
N LEU A 55 16.66 -3.81 7.80
CA LEU A 55 18.08 -3.63 8.08
C LEU A 55 18.59 -2.30 7.51
N LEU A 56 18.26 -2.00 6.26
CA LEU A 56 18.64 -0.72 5.62
C LEU A 56 18.09 0.49 6.39
N LEU A 57 16.83 0.42 6.85
CA LEU A 57 16.19 1.50 7.60
C LEU A 57 16.73 1.66 9.02
N LEU A 58 17.28 0.60 9.63
CA LEU A 58 17.91 0.67 10.96
C LEU A 58 19.35 1.19 10.87
N SER A 59 19.98 1.09 9.70
CA SER A 59 21.34 1.60 9.45
C SER A 59 21.39 3.07 8.99
N GLU A 60 20.24 3.70 8.77
CA GLU A 60 20.07 5.14 8.49
C GLU A 60 19.79 5.93 9.77
#